data_AF-A0A2P6PGI5-F1
#
_entry.id   AF-A0A2P6PGI5-F1
#
_cell.length_a   1.000
_cell.length_b   1.000
_cell.length_c   1.000
_cell.angle_alpha   90.00
_cell.angle_beta   90.00
_cell.angle_gamma   90.00
#
_symmetry.space_group_name_H-M   'P 1'
#
loop_
_entity.id
_entity.type
_entity.pdbx_description
1 polymer ?
#
loop_
_entity_poly.entity_id
_entity_poly.type
_entity_poly.pdbx_seq_one_letter_code
_entity_poly.pdbx_strand_id
1 'polypeptide(L)'
;MERYHFFRSNCSQFGFTCDSLSELKSDESEPEGALANVLDLLKRIHKIFFYELGGNLIYRDVRQVLKTVRKEVLKGCKVVFSRIIPSKVQADNHHPWKMA
;
A
#
# COMPACT_ATOMS: atom_id res chain seq x y z
N MET A 1 -0.05 -4.97 15.59
CA MET A 1 0.36 -5.50 14.28
C MET A 1 1.49 -6.48 14.57
N GLU A 2 1.30 -7.75 14.27
CA GLU A 2 2.35 -8.75 14.45
C GLU A 2 3.48 -8.52 13.44
N ARG A 3 4.71 -8.85 13.83
CA ARG A 3 5.89 -8.58 13.02
C ARG A 3 5.95 -9.63 11.90
N TYR A 4 6.11 -9.18 10.66
CA TYR A 4 6.14 -10.08 9.50
C TYR A 4 7.46 -10.88 9.47
N HIS A 5 7.36 -12.21 9.63
CA HIS A 5 8.50 -13.13 9.65
C HIS A 5 8.38 -14.15 8.51
N PHE A 6 8.90 -13.79 7.33
CA PHE A 6 8.85 -14.69 6.17
C PHE A 6 9.80 -15.88 6.27
N PHE A 7 11.07 -15.62 6.59
CA PHE A 7 12.12 -16.65 6.64
C PHE A 7 12.26 -17.27 8.03
N ARG A 8 12.55 -18.58 8.08
CA ARG A 8 12.85 -19.33 9.32
C ARG A 8 13.98 -18.72 10.15
N SER A 9 15.03 -18.23 9.49
CA SER A 9 16.16 -17.57 10.16
C SER A 9 15.74 -16.33 10.95
N ASN A 10 14.63 -15.70 10.57
CA ASN A 10 14.10 -14.53 11.26
C ASN A 10 13.33 -14.94 12.53
N CYS A 11 12.63 -16.07 12.53
CA CYS A 11 11.92 -16.59 13.70
C CYS A 11 12.89 -16.98 14.83
N SER A 12 14.01 -17.64 14.49
CA SER A 12 15.02 -18.07 15.46
C SER A 12 15.75 -16.90 16.14
N GLN A 13 15.96 -15.79 15.43
CA GLN A 13 16.57 -14.57 15.99
C GLN A 13 15.73 -13.95 17.11
N PHE A 14 14.41 -14.14 17.07
CA PHE A 14 13.48 -13.64 18.09
C PHE A 14 13.01 -14.73 19.07
N GLY A 15 13.60 -15.92 19.02
CA GLY A 15 13.29 -17.02 19.94
C GLY A 15 11.94 -17.69 19.68
N PHE A 16 11.34 -17.50 18.50
CA PHE A 16 10.10 -18.17 18.13
C PHE A 16 10.39 -19.59 17.64
N THR A 17 9.65 -20.56 18.18
CA THR A 17 9.69 -21.98 17.76
C THR A 17 8.63 -22.33 16.72
N CYS A 18 7.87 -21.35 16.22
CA CYS A 18 6.83 -21.58 15.22
C CYS A 18 7.43 -21.67 13.80
N ASP A 19 6.75 -22.42 12.93
CA ASP A 19 7.08 -22.48 11.50
C ASP A 19 6.97 -21.08 10.88
N SER A 20 7.90 -20.76 9.98
CA SER A 20 7.89 -19.47 9.28
C SER A 20 6.80 -19.41 8.20
N LEU A 21 6.42 -18.20 7.77
CA LEU A 21 5.41 -18.05 6.72
C LEU A 21 5.82 -18.73 5.41
N SER A 22 7.12 -18.76 5.11
CA SER A 22 7.65 -19.49 3.94
C SER A 22 7.50 -21.01 4.05
N GLU A 23 7.62 -21.58 5.26
CA GLU A 23 7.43 -23.01 5.51
C GLU A 23 5.95 -23.39 5.46
N LEU A 24 5.09 -22.52 6.00
CA LEU A 24 3.64 -22.67 5.97
C LEU A 24 3.02 -22.35 4.60
N LYS A 25 3.74 -21.65 3.72
CA LYS A 25 3.27 -21.17 2.41
C LYS A 25 1.93 -20.44 2.51
N SER A 26 1.80 -19.63 3.56
CA SER A 26 0.56 -18.97 3.94
C SER A 26 0.69 -17.45 3.97
N ASP A 27 1.80 -16.91 3.45
CA ASP A 27 2.00 -15.46 3.36
C ASP A 27 1.08 -14.82 2.32
N GLU A 28 0.72 -15.55 1.28
CA GLU A 28 -0.14 -15.10 0.18
C GLU A 28 -1.15 -16.17 -0.17
N SER A 29 -2.28 -15.74 -0.72
CA SER A 29 -3.27 -16.64 -1.31
C SER A 29 -3.76 -16.07 -2.64
N GLU A 30 -4.38 -16.92 -3.46
CA GLU A 30 -4.96 -16.48 -4.72
C GLU A 30 -6.13 -15.49 -4.54
N PRO A 31 -7.09 -15.71 -3.62
CA PRO A 31 -8.22 -14.78 -3.45
C PRO A 31 -7.89 -13.57 -2.56
N GLU A 32 -6.92 -13.69 -1.65
CA GLU A 32 -6.67 -12.71 -0.59
C GLU A 32 -5.16 -12.55 -0.33
N GLY A 33 -4.73 -11.40 0.18
CA GLY A 33 -3.32 -11.14 0.49
C GLY A 33 -2.81 -9.85 -0.12
N ALA A 34 -1.52 -9.56 0.07
CA ALA A 34 -0.95 -8.32 -0.45
C ALA A 34 -0.87 -8.35 -1.99
N LEU A 35 -0.48 -9.49 -2.57
CA LEU A 35 -0.34 -9.61 -4.02
C LEU A 35 -1.69 -9.62 -4.74
N ALA A 36 -2.69 -10.31 -4.21
CA ALA A 36 -4.05 -10.30 -4.75
C ALA A 36 -4.61 -8.86 -4.77
N ASN A 37 -4.45 -8.12 -3.66
CA ASN A 37 -4.87 -6.72 -3.57
C ASN A 37 -4.12 -5.80 -4.55
N VAL A 38 -2.81 -6.00 -4.72
CA VAL A 38 -2.01 -5.23 -5.70
C VAL A 38 -2.47 -5.54 -7.12
N LEU A 39 -2.74 -6.80 -7.45
CA LEU A 39 -3.23 -7.21 -8.75
C LEU A 39 -4.58 -6.56 -9.08
N ASP A 40 -5.51 -6.57 -8.14
CA ASP A 40 -6.83 -5.97 -8.34
C ASP A 40 -6.75 -4.44 -8.51
N LEU A 41 -5.87 -3.79 -7.76
CA LEU A 41 -5.58 -2.37 -7.94
C LEU A 41 -4.99 -2.10 -9.34
N LEU A 42 -4.05 -2.91 -9.81
CA LEU A 42 -3.44 -2.77 -11.14
C LEU A 42 -4.47 -2.99 -12.26
N LYS A 43 -5.35 -3.99 -12.14
CA LYS A 43 -6.46 -4.21 -13.07
C LYS A 43 -7.40 -3.01 -13.12
N ARG A 44 -7.73 -2.43 -11.96
CA ARG A 44 -8.57 -1.23 -11.87
C ARG A 44 -7.91 -0.02 -12.56
N ILE A 45 -6.63 0.22 -12.28
CA ILE A 45 -5.86 1.32 -12.92
C ILE A 45 -5.80 1.11 -14.43
N HIS A 46 -5.52 -0.10 -14.89
CA HIS A 46 -5.51 -0.45 -16.30
C HIS A 46 -6.86 -0.15 -16.96
N LYS A 47 -7.96 -0.55 -16.31
CA LYS A 47 -9.31 -0.28 -16.83
C LYS A 47 -9.57 1.21 -17.00
N ILE A 48 -9.29 2.00 -15.96
CA ILE A 48 -9.48 3.46 -16.00
C ILE A 48 -8.61 4.09 -17.09
N PHE A 49 -7.33 3.68 -17.15
CA PHE A 49 -6.36 4.27 -18.07
C PHE A 49 -6.70 4.03 -19.53
N PHE A 50 -7.11 2.81 -19.91
CA PHE A 50 -7.36 2.45 -21.31
C PHE A 50 -8.81 2.69 -21.75
N TYR A 51 -9.80 2.42 -20.90
CA TYR A 51 -11.21 2.41 -21.32
C TYR A 51 -12.04 3.59 -20.80
N GLU A 52 -11.78 4.09 -19.60
CA GLU A 52 -12.65 5.12 -18.99
C GLU A 52 -12.17 6.55 -19.29
N LEU A 53 -10.85 6.75 -19.40
CA LEU A 53 -10.32 8.01 -19.89
C LEU A 53 -10.65 8.17 -21.37
N GLY A 54 -11.21 9.31 -21.75
CA GLY A 54 -11.43 9.68 -23.15
C GLY A 54 -10.15 10.21 -23.82
N GLY A 55 -10.21 10.43 -25.13
CA GLY A 55 -9.13 11.09 -25.89
C GLY A 55 -7.96 10.17 -26.28
N ASN A 56 -6.93 10.74 -26.91
CA ASN A 56 -5.79 9.98 -27.42
C ASN A 56 -4.86 9.52 -26.29
N LEU A 57 -4.37 8.27 -26.38
CA LEU A 57 -3.42 7.67 -25.43
C LEU A 57 -2.18 8.51 -25.16
N ILE A 58 -1.67 9.23 -26.17
CA ILE A 58 -0.43 10.03 -26.05
C ILE A 58 -0.54 11.11 -24.97
N TYR A 59 -1.75 11.63 -24.72
CA TYR A 59 -2.00 12.66 -23.72
C TYR A 59 -2.39 12.10 -22.35
N ARG A 60 -2.48 10.77 -22.20
CA ARG A 60 -2.87 10.14 -20.94
C ARG A 60 -1.65 9.90 -20.06
N ASP A 61 -1.81 10.18 -18.76
CA ASP A 61 -0.77 9.97 -17.76
C ASP A 61 -1.28 9.07 -16.63
N VAL A 62 -0.69 7.89 -16.48
CA VAL A 62 -1.03 6.91 -15.44
C VAL A 62 -0.82 7.48 -14.03
N ARG A 63 0.10 8.44 -13.86
CA ARG A 63 0.33 9.11 -12.57
C ARG A 63 -0.88 9.90 -12.11
N GLN A 64 -1.68 10.43 -13.04
CA GLN A 64 -2.93 11.13 -12.72
C GLN A 64 -4.01 10.14 -12.28
N VAL A 65 -4.13 9.00 -12.97
CA VAL A 65 -5.04 7.92 -12.59
C VAL A 65 -4.72 7.40 -11.17
N LEU A 66 -3.44 7.14 -10.90
CA LEU A 66 -2.95 6.72 -9.59
C LEU A 66 -3.30 7.72 -8.48
N LYS A 67 -3.14 9.04 -8.74
CA LYS A 67 -3.52 10.09 -7.79
C LYS A 67 -5.02 10.07 -7.50
N THR A 68 -5.86 9.88 -8.52
CA THR A 68 -7.31 9.81 -8.34
C THR A 68 -7.71 8.61 -7.48
N VAL A 69 -7.22 7.41 -7.82
CA VAL A 69 -7.54 6.18 -7.07
C VAL A 69 -7.04 6.28 -5.62
N ARG A 70 -5.84 6.81 -5.37
CA ARG A 70 -5.32 7.02 -4.01
C ARG A 70 -6.16 7.99 -3.19
N LYS A 71 -6.65 9.09 -3.79
CA LYS A 71 -7.48 10.09 -3.11
C LYS A 71 -8.80 9.54 -2.62
N GLU A 72 -9.30 8.46 -3.20
CA GLU A 72 -10.56 7.84 -2.76
C GLU A 72 -10.45 7.19 -1.38
N VAL A 73 -9.26 6.70 -1.01
CA VAL A 73 -9.06 5.90 0.22
C VAL A 73 -9.37 6.70 1.48
N LEU A 74 -8.93 7.96 1.54
CA LEU A 74 -9.16 8.86 2.68
C LEU A 74 -10.16 9.98 2.34
N LYS A 75 -10.98 9.79 1.30
CA LYS A 75 -11.97 10.79 0.88
C LYS A 75 -12.96 11.05 2.01
N GLY A 76 -13.00 12.30 2.48
CA GLY A 76 -13.89 12.73 3.56
C GLY A 76 -13.32 12.53 4.98
N CYS A 77 -12.15 11.90 5.11
CA CYS A 77 -11.47 11.76 6.39
C CYS A 77 -10.76 13.08 6.78
N LYS A 78 -10.76 13.40 8.08
CA LYS A 78 -9.91 14.46 8.66
C LYS A 78 -8.82 13.78 9.49
N VAL A 79 -7.60 13.76 8.97
CA VAL A 79 -6.46 13.11 9.63
C VAL A 79 -5.79 14.09 10.59
N VAL A 80 -5.57 13.68 11.83
CA VAL A 80 -4.87 14.46 12.86
C VAL A 80 -3.67 13.67 13.34
N PHE A 81 -2.48 14.25 13.22
CA PHE A 81 -1.25 13.66 13.74
C PHE A 81 -0.95 14.25 15.11
N SER A 82 -0.98 13.41 16.16
CA SER A 82 -0.61 13.80 17.51
C SER A 82 0.70 13.15 17.91
N ARG A 83 1.70 13.96 18.29
CA ARG A 83 3.03 13.53 18.75
C ARG A 83 3.84 12.69 17.74
N ILE A 84 3.41 12.60 16.49
CA ILE A 84 4.12 11.91 15.39
C ILE A 84 5.03 12.88 14.63
N ILE A 85 4.56 14.11 14.41
CA ILE A 85 5.32 15.16 13.73
C ILE A 85 5.91 16.07 14.82
N PRO A 86 7.25 16.23 14.89
CA PRO A 86 7.89 17.14 15.83
C PRO A 86 7.36 18.58 15.65
N SER A 87 7.08 19.26 16.76
CA SER A 87 6.39 20.55 16.80
C SER A 87 7.14 21.72 16.15
N LYS A 88 8.44 21.57 15.85
CA LYS A 88 9.29 22.61 15.25
C LYS A 88 9.55 22.40 13.75
N VAL A 89 8.92 21.41 13.14
CA VAL A 89 9.15 21.06 11.73
C VAL A 89 7.86 21.26 10.94
N GLN A 90 7.98 21.77 9.70
CA GLN A 90 6.85 21.84 8.79
C GLN A 90 6.33 20.42 8.50
N ALA A 91 5.04 20.21 8.76
CA ALA A 91 4.38 18.92 8.56
C ALA A 91 4.51 18.42 7.12
N ASP A 92 4.50 19.31 6.13
CA ASP A 92 4.56 19.00 4.69
C ASP A 92 5.76 18.15 4.28
N ASN A 93 6.87 18.22 5.02
CA ASN A 93 8.07 17.44 4.72
C ASN A 93 8.08 16.05 5.37
N HIS A 94 7.18 15.77 6.32
CA HIS A 94 7.13 14.51 7.05
C HIS A 94 6.42 13.40 6.28
N HIS A 95 6.97 12.19 6.35
CA HIS A 95 6.49 11.03 5.58
C HIS A 95 5.01 10.68 5.87
N PRO A 96 4.53 10.62 7.13
CA PRO A 96 3.11 10.34 7.39
C PRO A 96 2.17 11.38 6.79
N TRP A 97 2.60 12.65 6.73
CA TRP A 97 1.82 13.73 6.12
C TRP A 97 1.77 13.63 4.59
N LYS A 98 2.88 13.22 3.96
CA LYS A 98 2.92 13.01 2.49
C LYS A 98 2.14 11.79 2.02
N MET A 99 1.94 10.81 2.91
CA MET A 99 1.26 9.55 2.60
C MET A 99 -0.26 9.61 2.81
N ALA A 100 -0.72 10.49 3.72
CA ALA A 100 -2.13 10.72 3.98
C ALA A 100 -2.77 11.64 2.92
#